data_AF-A0A7T5ELR9-F1
#
_entry.id   AF-A0A7T5ELR9-F1
#
_cell.length_a   1.000
_cell.length_b   1.000
_cell.length_c   1.000
_cell.angle_alpha   90.00
_cell.angle_beta   90.00
_cell.angle_gamma   90.00
#
_symmetry.space_group_name_H-M   'P 1'
#
loop_
_entity.id
_entity.type
_entity.pdbx_description
1 polymer ?
#
loop_
_entity_poly.entity_id
_entity_poly.type
_entity_poly.pdbx_seq_one_letter_code
_entity_poly.pdbx_strand_id
1 'polypeptide(L)'
;MNAKQWKYVIPLTVALAVASAGCSLLPGGKGEGETQPAIPSLSPVVEVSEDYYGSIQPYQQNQTRGMLSSMGYRIDFSHLELGLMEIARETFPTADYLFQEGQLITRDQVRDWIAEEKAGAPNGKQKTSSLVHVLEHDYLRKDDQQLAGMVLGLSLTPEYQDATGQNKIYTIDELRAKGQQLAAKIVQSVRANSTEVPIVVALYQVPEPNSSLVPGRFIMSGTVNANEASVSKWVPIDEAFFLFPSGEAEKAYPQQSLQYDKLKRHIQSAFKEYIGITGVGRFMGGKLTEMTITATAEYDSRTEVLQFTQFAAAGIEQAFEKSVHVNLYVQTINQPLGIYIRPANGEPYMHIYRK
;
A
#
# COMPACT_ATOMS: atom_id res chain seq x y z
N MET A 1 -77.02 -36.59 -57.95
CA MET A 1 -77.62 -35.31 -58.35
C MET A 1 -76.73 -34.18 -57.82
N ASN A 2 -76.12 -33.41 -58.74
CA ASN A 2 -75.66 -32.00 -58.70
C ASN A 2 -75.29 -31.34 -57.35
N ALA A 3 -74.29 -30.45 -57.18
CA ALA A 3 -73.23 -29.84 -57.97
C ALA A 3 -72.45 -28.84 -57.06
N LYS A 4 -71.24 -28.42 -57.46
CA LYS A 4 -70.56 -27.10 -57.22
C LYS A 4 -70.25 -26.64 -55.78
N GLN A 5 -68.97 -26.50 -55.37
CA GLN A 5 -67.97 -25.44 -55.63
C GLN A 5 -68.00 -24.21 -54.68
N TRP A 6 -66.90 -24.04 -53.93
CA TRP A 6 -66.08 -22.84 -53.69
C TRP A 6 -66.68 -21.54 -53.11
N LYS A 7 -66.11 -21.03 -52.00
CA LYS A 7 -65.67 -19.62 -51.82
C LYS A 7 -64.52 -19.51 -50.78
N TYR A 8 -63.44 -18.82 -51.16
CA TYR A 8 -62.38 -18.25 -50.31
C TYR A 8 -62.86 -16.98 -49.60
N VAL A 9 -62.35 -16.65 -48.40
CA VAL A 9 -61.80 -15.32 -48.01
C VAL A 9 -60.83 -15.48 -46.80
N ILE A 10 -59.59 -14.98 -46.98
CA ILE A 10 -58.59 -14.48 -45.99
C ILE A 10 -58.52 -12.95 -46.28
N PRO A 11 -58.24 -11.94 -45.38
CA PRO A 11 -57.25 -11.88 -44.29
C PRO A 11 -57.64 -11.06 -43.02
N LEU A 12 -56.81 -11.07 -41.95
CA LEU A 12 -56.11 -9.87 -41.44
C LEU A 12 -55.07 -10.25 -40.36
N THR A 13 -53.84 -9.81 -40.63
CA THR A 13 -52.67 -9.72 -39.74
C THR A 13 -52.89 -8.80 -38.52
N VAL A 14 -52.19 -9.04 -37.40
CA VAL A 14 -51.21 -8.11 -36.76
C VAL A 14 -50.76 -8.60 -35.36
N ALA A 15 -49.44 -8.50 -35.13
CA ALA A 15 -48.66 -8.30 -33.88
C ALA A 15 -48.52 -9.40 -32.80
N LEU A 16 -47.41 -10.15 -32.91
CA LEU A 16 -46.21 -10.11 -32.04
C LEU A 16 -46.34 -9.59 -30.58
N ALA A 17 -46.11 -10.48 -29.60
CA ALA A 17 -45.34 -10.20 -28.38
C ALA A 17 -44.91 -11.51 -27.67
N VAL A 18 -43.62 -11.57 -27.33
CA VAL A 18 -42.87 -12.67 -26.72
C VAL A 18 -42.80 -12.49 -25.21
N ALA A 19 -42.89 -13.58 -24.41
CA ALA A 19 -41.98 -13.89 -23.30
C ALA A 19 -42.46 -15.06 -22.42
N SER A 20 -41.67 -16.13 -22.38
CA SER A 20 -40.99 -16.67 -21.18
C SER A 20 -40.66 -18.15 -21.38
N ALA A 21 -39.36 -18.44 -21.53
CA ALA A 21 -38.84 -19.80 -21.58
C ALA A 21 -38.79 -20.38 -20.17
N GLY A 22 -39.38 -21.57 -20.02
CA GLY A 22 -39.39 -22.35 -18.79
C GLY A 22 -38.05 -23.05 -18.52
N CYS A 23 -37.80 -23.28 -17.24
CA CYS A 23 -36.71 -24.08 -16.70
C CYS A 23 -36.82 -25.54 -17.16
N SER A 24 -35.70 -26.15 -17.56
CA SER A 24 -35.56 -27.60 -17.69
C SER A 24 -34.46 -28.11 -16.77
N LEU A 25 -34.85 -28.96 -15.84
CA LEU A 25 -34.04 -29.82 -14.99
C LEU A 25 -33.39 -30.94 -15.84
N LEU A 26 -32.08 -31.18 -15.67
CA LEU A 26 -31.44 -32.51 -15.65
C LEU A 26 -29.95 -32.36 -15.22
N PRO A 27 -29.41 -33.24 -14.35
CA PRO A 27 -28.04 -33.16 -13.87
C PRO A 27 -27.09 -34.01 -14.73
N GLY A 28 -26.12 -33.37 -15.38
CA GLY A 28 -25.05 -34.01 -16.14
C GLY A 28 -23.77 -33.21 -15.96
N GLY A 29 -22.68 -33.93 -15.67
CA GLY A 29 -21.44 -33.40 -15.09
C GLY A 29 -20.87 -32.16 -15.78
N LYS A 30 -20.41 -31.22 -14.98
CA LYS A 30 -19.55 -30.13 -15.43
C LYS A 30 -18.11 -30.53 -15.14
N GLY A 31 -17.34 -30.68 -16.22
CA GLY A 31 -15.90 -30.66 -16.18
C GLY A 31 -15.40 -29.38 -15.51
N GLU A 32 -14.22 -29.51 -14.92
CA GLU A 32 -13.41 -28.43 -14.40
C GLU A 32 -13.21 -27.39 -15.50
N GLY A 33 -13.93 -26.28 -15.39
CA GLY A 33 -13.63 -25.09 -16.15
C GLY A 33 -12.43 -24.42 -15.47
N GLU A 34 -11.34 -24.30 -16.21
CA GLU A 34 -10.18 -23.49 -15.84
C GLU A 34 -10.66 -22.14 -15.30
N THR A 35 -10.39 -21.89 -14.02
CA THR A 35 -10.58 -20.57 -13.41
C THR A 35 -9.68 -19.59 -14.11
N GLN A 36 -10.26 -18.72 -14.95
CA GLN A 36 -9.59 -17.50 -15.40
C GLN A 36 -9.03 -16.76 -14.18
N PRO A 37 -7.77 -16.28 -14.21
CA PRO A 37 -7.22 -15.52 -13.09
C PRO A 37 -8.12 -14.33 -12.80
N ALA A 38 -8.50 -14.19 -11.53
CA ALA A 38 -9.34 -13.11 -11.06
C ALA A 38 -8.76 -11.77 -11.50
N ILE A 39 -9.62 -10.90 -12.05
CA ILE A 39 -9.22 -9.55 -12.42
C ILE A 39 -8.72 -8.85 -11.15
N PRO A 40 -7.46 -8.40 -11.10
CA PRO A 40 -6.95 -7.67 -9.95
C PRO A 40 -7.81 -6.43 -9.70
N SER A 41 -8.39 -6.32 -8.50
CA SER A 41 -9.07 -5.11 -8.04
C SER A 41 -8.25 -4.50 -6.92
N LEU A 42 -8.01 -3.19 -7.00
CA LEU A 42 -7.33 -2.41 -5.97
C LEU A 42 -8.33 -1.44 -5.33
N SER A 43 -8.19 -1.23 -4.02
CA SER A 43 -9.02 -0.34 -3.22
C SER A 43 -8.28 0.97 -2.95
N PRO A 44 -9.00 2.09 -2.77
CA PRO A 44 -8.39 3.38 -2.44
C PRO A 44 -7.92 3.44 -0.97
N VAL A 45 -8.38 2.50 -0.13
CA VAL A 45 -7.99 2.36 1.28
C VAL A 45 -7.16 1.09 1.39
N VAL A 46 -5.90 1.25 1.80
CA VAL A 46 -4.97 0.17 2.10
C VAL A 46 -5.12 -0.16 3.58
N GLU A 47 -5.50 -1.40 3.91
CA GLU A 47 -5.70 -1.84 5.29
C GLU A 47 -4.38 -2.22 5.96
N VAL A 48 -4.17 -1.72 7.18
CA VAL A 48 -3.06 -2.15 8.04
C VAL A 48 -3.35 -3.54 8.57
N SER A 49 -2.38 -4.45 8.47
CA SER A 49 -2.53 -5.83 8.94
C SER A 49 -1.18 -6.49 9.25
N GLU A 50 -1.19 -7.28 10.33
CA GLU A 50 -0.08 -8.13 10.80
C GLU A 50 0.01 -9.48 10.05
N ASP A 51 -0.79 -9.65 8.99
CA ASP A 51 -0.77 -10.86 8.17
C ASP A 51 0.31 -10.78 7.08
N TYR A 52 1.49 -11.33 7.38
CA TYR A 52 2.65 -11.29 6.48
C TYR A 52 2.73 -12.55 5.61
N TYR A 53 3.24 -12.38 4.39
CA TYR A 53 3.49 -13.49 3.47
C TYR A 53 4.57 -14.42 4.04
N GLY A 54 4.43 -15.73 3.76
CA GLY A 54 5.52 -16.67 3.95
C GLY A 54 6.66 -16.37 2.97
N SER A 55 7.91 -16.58 3.38
CA SER A 55 9.09 -16.39 2.52
C SER A 55 9.58 -17.71 1.92
N ILE A 56 10.38 -17.62 0.86
CA ILE A 56 11.03 -18.76 0.22
C ILE A 56 12.48 -18.96 0.73
N GLN A 57 13.02 -20.17 0.52
CA GLN A 57 14.41 -20.52 0.81
C GLN A 57 15.12 -21.04 -0.47
N PRO A 58 16.41 -20.74 -0.66
CA PRO A 58 17.25 -19.89 0.19
C PRO A 58 16.88 -18.42 0.08
N TYR A 59 17.12 -17.64 1.14
CA TYR A 59 16.95 -16.19 1.11
C TYR A 59 17.75 -15.57 -0.04
N GLN A 60 17.07 -14.76 -0.85
CA GLN A 60 17.67 -13.97 -1.91
C GLN A 60 17.38 -12.50 -1.65
N GLN A 61 18.45 -11.72 -1.66
CA GLN A 61 18.38 -10.29 -1.41
C GLN A 61 17.90 -9.56 -2.66
N ASN A 62 17.21 -8.43 -2.48
CA ASN A 62 16.75 -7.57 -3.54
C ASN A 62 17.95 -7.08 -4.37
N GLN A 63 17.81 -7.17 -5.68
CA GLN A 63 18.85 -6.74 -6.61
C GLN A 63 19.16 -5.24 -6.51
N THR A 64 18.21 -4.43 -6.01
CA THR A 64 18.37 -2.99 -5.87
C THR A 64 18.65 -2.50 -4.44
N ARG A 65 18.87 -3.42 -3.49
CA ARG A 65 19.10 -3.07 -2.07
C ARG A 65 20.16 -1.98 -1.89
N GLY A 66 19.89 -1.06 -0.95
CA GLY A 66 20.84 0.00 -0.56
C GLY A 66 20.95 1.18 -1.54
N MET A 67 20.23 1.15 -2.68
CA MET A 67 20.22 2.29 -3.61
C MET A 67 19.61 3.55 -2.95
N LEU A 68 18.44 3.44 -2.31
CA LEU A 68 17.79 4.61 -1.72
C LEU A 68 18.57 5.24 -0.57
N SER A 69 19.19 4.44 0.30
CA SER A 69 20.02 4.95 1.42
C SER A 69 21.18 5.82 0.92
N SER A 70 21.74 5.50 -0.25
CA SER A 70 22.83 6.29 -0.85
C SER A 70 22.39 7.67 -1.35
N MET A 71 21.08 7.92 -1.45
CA MET A 71 20.50 9.15 -1.99
C MET A 71 20.04 10.15 -0.91
N GLY A 72 20.32 9.91 0.37
CA GLY A 72 20.02 10.85 1.46
C GLY A 72 18.58 10.81 2.00
N TYR A 73 17.76 9.88 1.50
CA TYR A 73 16.48 9.54 2.11
C TYR A 73 16.78 8.64 3.32
N ARG A 74 16.83 9.25 4.51
CA ARG A 74 17.27 8.61 5.76
C ARG A 74 16.19 7.79 6.47
N ILE A 75 14.92 7.97 6.10
CA ILE A 75 13.82 7.20 6.70
C ILE A 75 13.88 5.76 6.24
N ASP A 76 13.64 4.90 7.21
CA ASP A 76 13.35 3.49 7.09
C ASP A 76 12.41 3.21 5.90
N PHE A 77 12.94 2.53 4.88
CA PHE A 77 12.17 2.08 3.71
C PHE A 77 11.09 1.06 4.08
N SER A 78 11.00 0.68 5.36
CA SER A 78 9.93 -0.17 5.88
C SER A 78 8.54 0.27 5.42
N HIS A 79 8.21 1.58 5.36
CA HIS A 79 6.87 1.97 4.87
C HIS A 79 6.68 1.67 3.37
N LEU A 80 7.72 1.88 2.56
CA LEU A 80 7.67 1.48 1.15
C LEU A 80 7.56 -0.05 1.03
N GLU A 81 8.46 -0.79 1.68
CA GLU A 81 8.52 -2.25 1.58
C GLU A 81 7.26 -2.93 2.11
N LEU A 82 6.86 -2.62 3.34
CA LEU A 82 5.66 -3.21 3.95
C LEU A 82 4.37 -2.69 3.30
N GLY A 83 4.30 -1.42 2.94
CA GLY A 83 3.13 -0.87 2.26
C GLY A 83 2.92 -1.44 0.85
N LEU A 84 3.99 -1.80 0.12
CA LEU A 84 3.85 -2.58 -1.11
C LEU A 84 3.24 -3.95 -0.86
N MET A 85 3.57 -4.61 0.26
CA MET A 85 2.92 -5.86 0.65
C MET A 85 1.44 -5.65 0.97
N GLU A 86 1.09 -4.58 1.70
CA GLU A 86 -0.31 -4.23 1.99
C GLU A 86 -1.12 -4.04 0.70
N ILE A 87 -0.60 -3.27 -0.27
CA ILE A 87 -1.22 -3.07 -1.59
C ILE A 87 -1.34 -4.39 -2.36
N ALA A 88 -0.33 -5.26 -2.25
CA ALA A 88 -0.30 -6.53 -2.97
C ALA A 88 -1.41 -7.48 -2.52
N ARG A 89 -1.81 -7.46 -1.24
CA ARG A 89 -2.75 -8.43 -0.64
C ARG A 89 -4.10 -8.50 -1.35
N GLU A 90 -4.57 -7.39 -1.91
CA GLU A 90 -5.83 -7.38 -2.66
C GLU A 90 -5.76 -8.20 -3.96
N THR A 91 -4.57 -8.31 -4.56
CA THR A 91 -4.35 -9.06 -5.81
C THR A 91 -3.74 -10.43 -5.55
N PHE A 92 -2.86 -10.55 -4.56
CA PHE A 92 -2.11 -11.75 -4.21
C PHE A 92 -2.35 -12.10 -2.74
N PRO A 93 -3.44 -12.78 -2.37
CA PRO A 93 -3.72 -13.08 -0.96
C PRO A 93 -2.60 -13.87 -0.26
N THR A 94 -2.26 -13.50 0.97
CA THR A 94 -1.25 -14.18 1.82
C THR A 94 -1.53 -15.66 2.01
N ALA A 95 -2.79 -16.08 1.92
CA ALA A 95 -3.22 -17.48 1.99
C ALA A 95 -2.67 -18.32 0.84
N ASP A 96 -2.51 -17.75 -0.35
CA ASP A 96 -2.22 -18.49 -1.59
C ASP A 96 -0.80 -18.24 -2.11
N TYR A 97 -0.18 -17.13 -1.72
CA TYR A 97 1.10 -16.68 -2.25
C TYR A 97 2.22 -16.62 -1.20
N LEU A 98 3.45 -16.78 -1.66
CA LEU A 98 4.71 -16.56 -0.95
C LEU A 98 5.37 -15.28 -1.47
N PHE A 99 6.16 -14.64 -0.62
CA PHE A 99 6.92 -13.44 -0.94
C PHE A 99 8.40 -13.75 -1.22
N GLN A 100 8.94 -13.08 -2.22
CA GLN A 100 10.37 -13.00 -2.52
C GLN A 100 10.76 -11.55 -2.84
N GLU A 101 11.93 -11.12 -2.35
CA GLU A 101 12.50 -9.82 -2.75
C GLU A 101 12.85 -9.84 -4.24
N GLY A 102 12.64 -8.72 -4.96
CA GLY A 102 12.77 -8.66 -6.42
C GLY A 102 14.12 -9.12 -6.98
N GLN A 103 14.04 -9.98 -7.99
CA GLN A 103 15.20 -10.61 -8.64
C GLN A 103 15.40 -10.18 -10.10
N LEU A 104 14.42 -9.55 -10.74
CA LEU A 104 14.45 -9.26 -12.17
C LEU A 104 15.03 -7.88 -12.50
N ILE A 105 14.70 -6.86 -11.72
CA ILE A 105 15.14 -5.48 -11.91
C ILE A 105 16.48 -5.25 -11.22
N THR A 106 17.49 -4.98 -12.04
CA THR A 106 18.87 -4.72 -11.59
C THR A 106 19.11 -3.25 -11.24
N ARG A 107 20.17 -2.99 -10.46
CA ARG A 107 20.60 -1.60 -10.15
C ARG A 107 20.88 -0.77 -11.40
N ASP A 108 21.48 -1.38 -12.41
CA ASP A 108 21.88 -0.67 -13.62
C ASP A 108 20.64 -0.29 -14.45
N GLN A 109 19.64 -1.16 -14.57
CA GLN A 109 18.35 -0.80 -15.18
C GLN A 109 17.67 0.37 -14.47
N VAL A 110 17.66 0.38 -13.14
CA VAL A 110 17.10 1.52 -12.37
C VAL A 110 17.88 2.80 -12.65
N ARG A 111 19.22 2.72 -12.68
CA ARG A 111 20.08 3.87 -13.00
C ARG A 111 19.83 4.38 -14.41
N ASP A 112 19.63 3.49 -15.37
CA ASP A 112 19.35 3.83 -16.77
C ASP A 112 18.01 4.55 -16.89
N TRP A 113 16.93 4.04 -16.26
CA TRP A 113 15.64 4.74 -16.25
C TRP A 113 15.73 6.14 -15.63
N ILE A 114 16.50 6.30 -14.55
CA ILE A 114 16.77 7.60 -13.93
C ILE A 114 17.57 8.50 -14.88
N ALA A 115 18.59 7.95 -15.57
CA ALA A 115 19.44 8.71 -16.49
C ALA A 115 18.69 9.14 -17.75
N GLU A 116 17.85 8.28 -18.33
CA GLU A 116 16.98 8.60 -19.47
C GLU A 116 16.04 9.77 -19.15
N GLU A 117 15.48 9.79 -17.94
CA GLU A 117 14.60 10.87 -17.50
C GLU A 117 15.37 12.20 -17.40
N LYS A 118 16.64 12.16 -16.97
CA LYS A 118 17.55 13.32 -16.96
C LYS A 118 17.98 13.77 -18.37
N ALA A 119 18.14 12.85 -19.32
CA ALA A 119 18.66 13.12 -20.67
C ALA A 119 17.73 14.00 -21.54
N GLY A 120 16.44 14.11 -21.19
CA GLY A 120 15.45 14.92 -21.91
C GLY A 120 15.50 16.44 -21.65
N ALA A 121 16.64 17.01 -21.26
CA ALA A 121 16.76 18.43 -20.92
C ALA A 121 17.06 19.31 -22.16
N PRO A 122 16.23 20.31 -22.50
CA PRO A 122 16.61 21.28 -23.53
C PRO A 122 17.77 22.17 -23.05
N ASN A 123 18.73 22.44 -23.95
CA ASN A 123 19.80 23.43 -23.81
C ASN A 123 20.86 23.19 -22.72
N GLY A 124 21.31 21.94 -22.51
CA GLY A 124 22.49 21.64 -21.69
C GLY A 124 22.36 21.95 -20.20
N LYS A 125 21.14 22.21 -19.70
CA LYS A 125 20.83 22.30 -18.27
C LYS A 125 20.64 20.90 -17.69
N GLN A 126 21.13 20.69 -16.47
CA GLN A 126 20.98 19.42 -15.77
C GLN A 126 19.52 19.30 -15.28
N LYS A 127 18.73 18.42 -15.89
CA LYS A 127 17.37 18.11 -15.42
C LYS A 127 17.47 17.16 -14.22
N THR A 128 16.77 17.47 -13.13
CA THR A 128 16.64 16.57 -11.98
C THR A 128 15.62 15.49 -12.31
N SER A 129 15.88 14.26 -11.84
CA SER A 129 14.92 13.19 -12.06
C SER A 129 13.81 13.19 -11.03
N SER A 130 12.57 13.12 -11.52
CA SER A 130 11.43 12.84 -10.65
C SER A 130 11.42 11.38 -10.18
N LEU A 131 12.04 10.46 -10.93
CA LEU A 131 12.22 9.08 -10.51
C LEU A 131 13.42 8.97 -9.58
N VAL A 132 13.18 8.46 -8.38
CA VAL A 132 14.22 8.24 -7.36
C VAL A 132 14.65 6.77 -7.35
N HIS A 133 13.67 5.85 -7.37
CA HIS A 133 13.92 4.42 -7.30
C HIS A 133 12.75 3.62 -7.87
N VAL A 134 13.02 2.36 -8.21
CA VAL A 134 12.05 1.32 -8.56
C VAL A 134 12.39 0.09 -7.71
N LEU A 135 11.45 -0.29 -6.85
CA LEU A 135 11.54 -1.47 -6.01
C LEU A 135 10.62 -2.57 -6.57
N GLU A 136 11.10 -3.81 -6.57
CA GLU A 136 10.36 -4.99 -7.05
C GLU A 136 10.12 -5.96 -5.90
N HIS A 137 8.90 -6.46 -5.83
CA HIS A 137 8.47 -7.59 -5.00
C HIS A 137 7.90 -8.68 -5.90
N ASP A 138 8.29 -9.93 -5.66
CA ASP A 138 7.81 -11.10 -6.39
C ASP A 138 6.87 -11.94 -5.52
N TYR A 139 5.79 -12.42 -6.12
CA TYR A 139 4.77 -13.25 -5.47
C TYR A 139 4.65 -14.60 -6.18
N LEU A 140 4.90 -15.67 -5.44
CA LEU A 140 4.99 -17.03 -5.95
C LEU A 140 3.82 -17.86 -5.41
N ARG A 141 3.26 -18.79 -6.20
CA ARG A 141 2.22 -19.66 -5.66
C ARG A 141 2.79 -20.63 -4.63
N LYS A 142 2.03 -20.94 -3.58
CA LYS A 142 2.48 -21.86 -2.52
C LYS A 142 2.65 -23.31 -2.96
N ASP A 143 1.91 -23.75 -3.98
CA ASP A 143 1.88 -25.14 -4.43
C ASP A 143 3.14 -25.55 -5.19
N ASP A 144 3.57 -24.73 -6.15
CA ASP A 144 4.67 -25.03 -7.07
C ASP A 144 5.82 -24.01 -7.03
N GLN A 145 5.68 -22.95 -6.20
CA GLN A 145 6.66 -21.87 -6.06
C GLN A 145 7.02 -21.21 -7.39
N GLN A 146 6.11 -21.18 -8.36
CA GLN A 146 6.31 -20.44 -9.60
C GLN A 146 5.90 -18.98 -9.41
N LEU A 147 6.62 -18.08 -10.07
CA LEU A 147 6.27 -16.66 -10.14
C LEU A 147 4.85 -16.52 -10.70
N ALA A 148 4.00 -15.81 -9.96
CA ALA A 148 2.60 -15.65 -10.30
C ALA A 148 2.12 -14.21 -10.23
N GLY A 149 2.97 -13.31 -9.71
CA GLY A 149 2.68 -11.89 -9.63
C GLY A 149 3.91 -11.09 -9.30
N MET A 150 3.88 -9.81 -9.65
CA MET A 150 4.93 -8.85 -9.32
C MET A 150 4.28 -7.54 -8.84
N VAL A 151 4.94 -6.89 -7.88
CA VAL A 151 4.60 -5.52 -7.48
C VAL A 151 5.81 -4.62 -7.72
N LEU A 152 5.58 -3.49 -8.38
CA LEU A 152 6.57 -2.46 -8.65
C LEU A 152 6.24 -1.18 -7.87
N GLY A 153 7.11 -0.82 -6.93
CA GLY A 153 7.07 0.46 -6.22
C GLY A 153 7.93 1.50 -6.91
N LEU A 154 7.34 2.56 -7.45
CA LEU A 154 8.04 3.68 -8.06
C LEU A 154 8.14 4.82 -7.07
N SER A 155 9.34 5.06 -6.55
CA SER A 155 9.63 6.19 -5.66
C SER A 155 9.85 7.46 -6.48
N LEU A 156 9.09 8.50 -6.15
CA LEU A 156 9.04 9.76 -6.88
C LEU A 156 9.34 10.93 -5.94
N THR A 157 10.17 11.86 -6.39
CA THR A 157 10.33 13.15 -5.71
C THR A 157 9.36 14.19 -6.28
N PRO A 158 8.63 14.93 -5.43
CA PRO A 158 7.80 16.04 -5.89
C PRO A 158 8.65 17.24 -6.32
N GLU A 159 9.91 17.31 -5.89
CA GLU A 159 10.82 18.41 -6.20
C GLU A 159 11.40 18.28 -7.61
N TYR A 160 11.39 19.37 -8.36
CA TYR A 160 11.99 19.45 -9.69
C TYR A 160 12.58 20.83 -9.98
N GLN A 161 13.49 20.90 -10.94
CA GLN A 161 13.98 22.18 -11.47
C GLN A 161 13.25 22.53 -12.76
N ASP A 162 12.71 23.76 -12.81
CA ASP A 162 12.08 24.26 -14.04
C ASP A 162 13.14 24.70 -15.08
N ALA A 163 12.68 25.11 -16.27
CA ALA A 163 13.56 25.54 -17.36
C ALA A 163 14.46 26.74 -17.00
N THR A 164 14.13 27.50 -15.96
CA THR A 164 14.95 28.62 -15.47
C THR A 164 16.02 28.15 -14.49
N GLY A 165 15.88 26.94 -13.93
CA GLY A 165 16.74 26.39 -12.88
C GLY A 165 16.21 26.64 -11.47
N GLN A 166 14.97 27.13 -11.33
CA GLN A 166 14.34 27.32 -10.02
C GLN A 166 13.76 25.99 -9.53
N ASN A 167 13.97 25.70 -8.24
CA ASN A 167 13.35 24.56 -7.58
C ASN A 167 11.84 24.83 -7.42
N LYS A 168 11.04 23.85 -7.82
CA LYS A 168 9.57 23.84 -7.70
C LYS A 168 9.11 22.49 -7.17
N ILE A 169 7.87 22.45 -6.72
CA ILE A 169 7.23 21.27 -6.16
C ILE A 169 6.00 20.96 -7.02
N TYR A 170 5.92 19.75 -7.54
CA TYR A 170 4.72 19.26 -8.20
C TYR A 170 3.57 19.19 -7.20
N THR A 171 2.38 19.60 -7.65
CA THR A 171 1.14 19.21 -6.97
C THR A 171 0.97 17.68 -7.00
N ILE A 172 0.12 17.15 -6.14
CA ILE A 172 -0.12 15.70 -6.07
C ILE A 172 -0.60 15.12 -7.40
N ASP A 173 -1.46 15.85 -8.12
CA ASP A 173 -2.02 15.39 -9.39
C ASP A 173 -0.99 15.45 -10.53
N GLU A 174 -0.12 16.47 -10.54
CA GLU A 174 1.02 16.53 -11.47
C GLU A 174 2.00 15.38 -11.21
N LEU A 175 2.29 15.08 -9.94
CA LEU A 175 3.19 13.99 -9.57
C LEU A 175 2.60 12.62 -9.94
N ARG A 176 1.29 12.41 -9.73
CA ARG A 176 0.58 11.22 -10.19
C ARG A 176 0.68 11.07 -11.71
N ALA A 177 0.34 12.11 -12.47
CA ALA A 177 0.42 12.08 -13.93
C ALA A 177 1.83 11.76 -14.43
N LYS A 178 2.86 12.36 -13.80
CA LYS A 178 4.26 12.08 -14.07
C LYS A 178 4.62 10.62 -13.76
N GLY A 179 4.21 10.12 -12.60
CA GLY A 179 4.46 8.75 -12.19
C GLY A 179 3.80 7.73 -13.10
N GLN A 180 2.58 7.98 -13.60
CA GLN A 180 1.91 7.12 -14.58
C GLN A 180 2.68 7.04 -15.90
N GLN A 181 3.23 8.16 -16.38
CA GLN A 181 4.07 8.18 -17.59
C GLN A 181 5.37 7.38 -17.41
N LEU A 182 6.00 7.47 -16.23
CA LEU A 182 7.19 6.70 -15.91
C LEU A 182 6.87 5.21 -15.78
N ALA A 183 5.79 4.88 -15.08
CA ALA A 183 5.27 3.53 -14.94
C ALA A 183 5.02 2.86 -16.29
N ALA A 184 4.41 3.56 -17.25
CA ALA A 184 4.17 3.01 -18.57
C ALA A 184 5.46 2.57 -19.27
N LYS A 185 6.53 3.35 -19.17
CA LYS A 185 7.85 3.01 -19.74
C LYS A 185 8.51 1.84 -19.01
N ILE A 186 8.50 1.88 -17.67
CA ILE A 186 9.11 0.84 -16.83
C ILE A 186 8.40 -0.50 -17.03
N VAL A 187 7.06 -0.52 -17.02
CA VAL A 187 6.27 -1.72 -17.29
C VAL A 187 6.57 -2.28 -18.67
N GLN A 188 6.66 -1.45 -19.71
CA GLN A 188 7.07 -1.91 -21.05
C GLN A 188 8.46 -2.55 -21.05
N SER A 189 9.43 -1.94 -20.35
CA SER A 189 10.77 -2.48 -20.22
C SER A 189 10.80 -3.81 -19.45
N VAL A 190 10.03 -3.93 -18.37
CA VAL A 190 9.89 -5.18 -17.60
C VAL A 190 9.24 -6.28 -18.45
N ARG A 191 8.18 -5.96 -19.19
CA ARG A 191 7.49 -6.91 -20.09
C ARG A 191 8.37 -7.41 -21.23
N ALA A 192 9.28 -6.58 -21.75
CA ALA A 192 10.24 -7.00 -22.77
C ALA A 192 11.19 -8.11 -22.29
N ASN A 193 11.35 -8.27 -20.97
CA ASN A 193 12.17 -9.30 -20.34
C ASN A 193 11.35 -10.53 -19.86
N SER A 194 10.15 -10.74 -20.41
CA SER A 194 9.39 -12.02 -20.37
C SER A 194 8.58 -12.36 -19.11
N THR A 195 8.15 -11.40 -18.30
CA THR A 195 7.13 -11.68 -17.27
C THR A 195 5.73 -11.62 -17.88
N GLU A 196 5.03 -12.75 -17.99
CA GLU A 196 3.61 -12.81 -18.40
C GLU A 196 2.63 -12.66 -17.22
N VAL A 197 3.16 -12.53 -15.99
CA VAL A 197 2.35 -12.45 -14.75
C VAL A 197 1.69 -11.08 -14.56
N PRO A 198 0.58 -10.96 -13.81
CA PRO A 198 0.03 -9.66 -13.43
C PRO A 198 1.07 -8.79 -12.70
N ILE A 199 1.08 -7.49 -13.00
CA ILE A 199 1.93 -6.50 -12.33
C ILE A 199 1.05 -5.47 -11.63
N VAL A 200 1.23 -5.33 -10.32
CA VAL A 200 0.70 -4.17 -9.58
C VAL A 200 1.77 -3.09 -9.55
N VAL A 201 1.41 -1.86 -9.86
CA VAL A 201 2.29 -0.70 -9.82
C VAL A 201 1.81 0.24 -8.72
N ALA A 202 2.68 0.63 -7.81
CA ALA A 202 2.39 1.61 -6.78
C ALA A 202 3.32 2.81 -6.92
N LEU A 203 2.74 4.01 -6.95
CA LEU A 203 3.47 5.28 -6.96
C LEU A 203 3.64 5.74 -5.53
N TYR A 204 4.89 6.00 -5.14
CA TYR A 204 5.28 6.40 -3.80
C TYR A 204 5.98 7.77 -3.84
N GLN A 205 5.42 8.76 -3.18
CA GLN A 205 6.09 10.05 -2.96
C GLN A 205 7.11 9.87 -1.83
N VAL A 206 8.39 10.12 -2.11
CA VAL A 206 9.46 10.09 -1.09
C VAL A 206 9.26 11.21 -0.06
N PRO A 207 9.70 11.03 1.19
CA PRO A 207 9.69 12.11 2.17
C PRO A 207 10.68 13.21 1.77
N GLU A 208 10.57 14.37 2.43
CA GLU A 208 11.60 15.41 2.31
C GLU A 208 12.98 14.85 2.67
N PRO A 209 14.06 15.23 1.94
CA PRO A 209 15.40 14.78 2.25
C PRO A 209 15.79 15.08 3.70
N ASN A 210 16.38 14.10 4.39
CA ASN A 210 16.72 14.17 5.82
C ASN A 210 15.55 14.29 6.81
N SER A 211 14.29 14.23 6.38
CA SER A 211 13.19 13.94 7.31
C SER A 211 13.49 12.63 8.04
N SER A 212 13.24 12.55 9.35
CA SER A 212 13.50 11.34 10.16
C SER A 212 12.27 10.79 10.87
N LEU A 213 11.14 11.52 10.84
CA LEU A 213 9.98 11.23 11.68
C LEU A 213 8.71 10.91 10.89
N VAL A 214 8.60 11.38 9.65
CA VAL A 214 7.41 11.21 8.82
C VAL A 214 7.81 10.53 7.51
N PRO A 215 7.33 9.29 7.23
CA PRO A 215 7.71 8.57 6.03
C PRO A 215 7.18 9.26 4.77
N GLY A 216 7.61 8.76 3.61
CA GLY A 216 6.91 9.05 2.36
C GLY A 216 5.52 8.41 2.35
N ARG A 217 4.83 8.49 1.21
CA ARG A 217 3.45 8.01 1.12
C ARG A 217 3.11 7.46 -0.26
N PHE A 218 2.20 6.50 -0.30
CA PHE A 218 1.59 6.05 -1.54
C PHE A 218 0.57 7.08 -2.03
N ILE A 219 0.64 7.36 -3.33
CA ILE A 219 -0.20 8.40 -3.96
C ILE A 219 -1.15 7.81 -5.01
N MET A 220 -0.83 6.64 -5.54
CA MET A 220 -1.62 5.96 -6.55
C MET A 220 -1.18 4.51 -6.67
N SER A 221 -2.08 3.64 -7.06
CA SER A 221 -1.76 2.29 -7.51
C SER A 221 -2.47 1.98 -8.82
N GLY A 222 -2.02 0.96 -9.54
CA GLY A 222 -2.71 0.48 -10.71
C GLY A 222 -2.27 -0.93 -11.07
N THR A 223 -3.08 -1.60 -11.88
CA THR A 223 -2.77 -2.98 -12.28
C THR A 223 -2.58 -3.10 -13.77
N VAL A 224 -1.64 -3.96 -14.15
CA VAL A 224 -1.42 -4.48 -15.48
C VAL A 224 -1.80 -5.95 -15.45
N ASN A 225 -2.79 -6.35 -16.25
CA ASN A 225 -3.18 -7.76 -16.29
C ASN A 225 -2.04 -8.62 -16.87
N ALA A 226 -2.15 -9.93 -16.67
CA ALA A 226 -1.32 -10.90 -17.36
C ALA A 226 -1.37 -10.64 -18.88
N ASN A 227 -0.22 -10.73 -19.54
CA ASN A 227 -0.05 -10.51 -20.99
C ASN A 227 -0.39 -9.10 -21.52
N GLU A 228 -0.79 -8.16 -20.66
CA GLU A 228 -0.96 -6.75 -21.03
C GLU A 228 0.32 -5.95 -20.78
N ALA A 229 0.54 -4.90 -21.57
CA ALA A 229 1.70 -4.00 -21.45
C ALA A 229 1.32 -2.59 -20.95
N SER A 230 0.05 -2.37 -20.63
CA SER A 230 -0.47 -1.08 -20.19
C SER A 230 -1.20 -1.19 -18.85
N VAL A 231 -1.04 -0.18 -18.00
CA VAL A 231 -1.79 -0.11 -16.74
C VAL A 231 -3.26 0.19 -17.07
N SER A 232 -4.16 -0.73 -16.71
CA SER A 232 -5.56 -0.73 -17.15
C SER A 232 -6.47 0.07 -16.22
N LYS A 233 -6.18 0.11 -14.92
CA LYS A 233 -6.99 0.82 -13.92
C LYS A 233 -6.08 1.44 -12.87
N TRP A 234 -6.03 2.77 -12.85
CA TRP A 234 -5.36 3.51 -11.79
C TRP A 234 -6.35 3.90 -10.68
N VAL A 235 -5.92 3.76 -9.44
CA VAL A 235 -6.67 4.09 -8.23
C VAL A 235 -5.85 5.09 -7.42
N PRO A 236 -6.32 6.33 -7.22
CA PRO A 236 -5.69 7.28 -6.31
C PRO A 236 -5.64 6.74 -4.89
N ILE A 237 -4.51 6.94 -4.22
CA ILE A 237 -4.34 6.65 -2.79
C ILE A 237 -4.21 8.00 -2.08
N ASP A 238 -5.06 8.22 -1.06
CA ASP A 238 -5.04 9.42 -0.22
C ASP A 238 -4.45 9.07 1.14
N GLU A 239 -3.13 8.88 1.16
CA GLU A 239 -2.37 8.59 2.36
C GLU A 239 -1.71 9.85 2.92
N ALA A 240 -1.76 10.04 4.23
CA ALA A 240 -1.08 11.13 4.91
C ALA A 240 -0.59 10.70 6.30
N PHE A 241 0.48 11.34 6.76
CA PHE A 241 1.09 11.08 8.06
C PHE A 241 1.24 12.38 8.84
N PHE A 242 0.92 12.33 10.13
CA PHE A 242 1.02 13.47 11.03
C PHE A 242 1.72 13.06 12.33
N LEU A 243 2.58 13.94 12.84
CA LEU A 243 3.20 13.77 14.16
C LEU A 243 2.23 14.21 15.25
N PHE A 244 2.26 13.51 16.38
CA PHE A 244 1.46 13.82 17.56
C PHE A 244 2.35 13.97 18.81
N PRO A 245 2.14 15.01 19.63
CA PRO A 245 1.37 16.21 19.31
C PRO A 245 2.11 17.08 18.27
N SER A 246 1.38 17.80 17.42
CA SER A 246 1.94 18.84 16.53
C SER A 246 0.87 19.87 16.14
N GLY A 247 1.30 21.09 15.80
CA GLY A 247 0.39 22.13 15.34
C GLY A 247 -0.27 21.79 14.01
N GLU A 248 0.44 21.07 13.14
CA GLU A 248 -0.07 20.54 11.87
C GLU A 248 -1.22 19.56 12.11
N ALA A 249 -1.04 18.62 13.04
CA ALA A 249 -2.07 17.66 13.42
C ALA A 249 -3.28 18.34 14.08
N GLU A 250 -3.08 19.28 15.01
CA GLU A 250 -4.15 20.06 15.64
C GLU A 250 -5.00 20.82 14.62
N LYS A 251 -4.37 21.39 13.59
CA LYS A 251 -5.07 22.12 12.53
C LYS A 251 -5.85 21.18 11.60
N ALA A 252 -5.25 20.06 11.20
CA ALA A 252 -5.85 19.13 10.24
C ALA A 252 -6.90 18.21 10.88
N TYR A 253 -6.63 17.74 12.10
CA TYR A 253 -7.38 16.69 12.81
C TYR A 253 -7.58 17.03 14.30
N PRO A 254 -8.32 18.11 14.62
CA PRO A 254 -8.43 18.61 16.00
C PRO A 254 -9.03 17.61 16.99
N GLN A 255 -9.93 16.74 16.53
CA GLN A 255 -10.52 15.70 17.38
C GLN A 255 -9.49 14.64 17.78
N GLN A 256 -8.73 14.14 16.81
CA GLN A 256 -7.67 13.14 17.01
C GLN A 256 -6.54 13.71 17.86
N SER A 257 -6.17 14.98 17.66
CA SER A 257 -5.19 15.66 18.51
C SER A 257 -5.67 15.77 19.96
N LEU A 258 -6.95 16.14 20.18
CA LEU A 258 -7.52 16.19 21.53
C LEU A 258 -7.57 14.81 22.20
N GLN A 259 -7.92 13.75 21.46
CA GLN A 259 -7.90 12.37 21.95
C GLN A 259 -6.50 11.95 22.37
N TYR A 260 -5.51 12.20 21.50
CA TYR A 260 -4.11 11.91 21.78
C TYR A 260 -3.60 12.68 23.01
N ASP A 261 -3.90 13.97 23.14
CA ASP A 261 -3.49 14.76 24.30
C ASP A 261 -4.11 14.29 25.61
N LYS A 262 -5.37 13.84 25.57
CA LYS A 262 -6.02 13.22 26.73
C LYS A 262 -5.32 11.92 27.11
N LEU A 263 -5.03 11.06 26.14
CA LEU A 263 -4.28 9.82 26.36
C LEU A 263 -2.90 10.11 26.96
N LYS A 264 -2.14 11.02 26.35
CA LYS A 264 -0.81 11.45 26.81
C LYS A 264 -0.86 11.91 28.27
N ARG A 265 -1.79 12.82 28.61
CA ARG A 265 -1.96 13.29 30.00
C ARG A 265 -2.37 12.17 30.95
N HIS A 266 -3.25 11.26 30.51
CA HIS A 266 -3.67 10.12 31.30
C HIS A 266 -2.47 9.23 31.65
N ILE A 267 -1.68 8.83 30.64
CA ILE A 267 -0.46 8.03 30.82
C ILE A 267 0.53 8.74 31.74
N GLN A 268 0.79 10.03 31.51
CA GLN A 268 1.73 10.81 32.33
C GLN A 268 1.25 11.02 33.77
N SER A 269 -0.06 10.97 34.04
CA SER A 269 -0.58 11.13 35.41
C SER A 269 -0.32 9.94 36.33
N ALA A 270 -0.04 8.76 35.77
CA ALA A 270 0.20 7.54 36.54
C ALA A 270 1.65 7.39 37.02
N PHE A 271 2.60 8.13 36.45
CA PHE A 271 4.02 8.01 36.72
C PHE A 271 4.60 9.37 37.13
N LYS A 272 5.45 9.39 38.18
CA LYS A 272 6.04 10.63 38.71
C LYS A 272 7.16 11.19 37.82
N GLU A 273 7.77 10.33 37.02
CA GLU A 273 8.85 10.69 36.13
C GLU A 273 8.34 11.18 34.78
N TYR A 274 9.14 11.99 34.11
CA TYR A 274 8.79 12.48 32.78
C TYR A 274 8.90 11.36 31.76
N ILE A 275 7.77 11.00 31.17
CA ILE A 275 7.70 10.06 30.05
C ILE A 275 7.49 10.86 28.76
N GLY A 276 8.46 10.75 27.85
CA GLY A 276 8.35 11.30 26.50
C GLY A 276 7.37 10.46 25.69
N ILE A 277 6.25 11.06 25.28
CA ILE A 277 5.21 10.38 24.49
C ILE A 277 5.06 11.11 23.16
N THR A 278 5.47 10.45 22.09
CA THR A 278 5.35 10.91 20.69
C THR A 278 4.52 9.91 19.88
N GLY A 279 3.93 10.39 18.80
CA GLY A 279 3.08 9.57 17.95
C GLY A 279 3.22 9.90 16.47
N VAL A 280 2.93 8.93 15.62
CA VAL A 280 2.77 9.05 14.18
C VAL A 280 1.42 8.46 13.82
N GLY A 281 0.50 9.30 13.34
CA GLY A 281 -0.81 8.87 12.85
C GLY A 281 -0.80 8.73 11.33
N ARG A 282 -1.22 7.57 10.81
CA ARG A 282 -1.46 7.29 9.39
C ARG A 282 -2.93 7.48 9.06
N PHE A 283 -3.20 8.31 8.08
CA PHE A 283 -4.53 8.66 7.62
C PHE A 283 -4.75 8.16 6.20
N MET A 284 -5.87 7.49 5.97
CA MET A 284 -6.31 7.05 4.65
C MET A 284 -7.67 7.68 4.36
N GLY A 285 -7.78 8.46 3.28
CA GLY A 285 -9.02 9.15 2.91
C GLY A 285 -9.54 10.07 4.02
N GLY A 286 -8.63 10.75 4.72
CA GLY A 286 -8.95 11.64 5.84
C GLY A 286 -9.35 10.96 7.16
N LYS A 287 -9.24 9.63 7.26
CA LYS A 287 -9.54 8.88 8.49
C LYS A 287 -8.28 8.31 9.09
N LEU A 288 -8.12 8.44 10.41
CA LEU A 288 -7.05 7.78 11.14
C LEU A 288 -7.24 6.26 11.02
N THR A 289 -6.21 5.57 10.54
CA THR A 289 -6.22 4.11 10.33
C THR A 289 -5.18 3.41 11.19
N GLU A 290 -4.06 4.08 11.46
CA GLU A 290 -3.04 3.59 12.36
C GLU A 290 -2.47 4.71 13.22
N MET A 291 -2.21 4.40 14.48
CA MET A 291 -1.53 5.26 15.43
C MET A 291 -0.35 4.52 16.04
N THR A 292 0.86 4.95 15.72
CA THR A 292 2.08 4.44 16.34
C THR A 292 2.54 5.41 17.42
N ILE A 293 2.56 4.95 18.67
CA ILE A 293 2.94 5.69 19.87
C ILE A 293 4.29 5.18 20.36
N THR A 294 5.19 6.09 20.68
CA THR A 294 6.47 5.79 21.31
C THR A 294 6.53 6.45 22.68
N ALA A 295 6.63 5.62 23.72
CA ALA A 295 6.88 6.04 25.09
C ALA A 295 8.35 5.83 25.42
N THR A 296 9.07 6.93 25.65
CA THR A 296 10.49 6.94 26.01
C THR A 296 10.66 7.45 27.42
N ALA A 297 11.20 6.62 28.31
CA ALA A 297 11.56 6.98 29.68
C ALA A 297 12.70 6.10 30.18
N GLU A 298 13.30 6.51 31.30
CA GLU A 298 14.10 5.60 32.11
C GLU A 298 13.13 4.83 33.04
N TYR A 299 13.37 3.53 33.19
CA TYR A 299 12.52 2.66 34.02
C TYR A 299 13.42 1.92 35.00
N ASP A 300 13.06 1.92 36.29
CA ASP A 300 13.88 1.30 37.33
C ASP A 300 13.76 -0.22 37.34
N SER A 301 12.68 -0.76 36.77
CA SER A 301 12.44 -2.21 36.74
C SER A 301 11.56 -2.68 35.59
N ARG A 302 11.67 -3.96 35.23
CA ARG A 302 10.76 -4.59 34.25
C ARG A 302 9.32 -4.67 34.73
N THR A 303 9.10 -4.73 36.05
CA THR A 303 7.75 -4.68 36.64
C THR A 303 7.11 -3.31 36.40
N GLU A 304 7.89 -2.23 36.45
CA GLU A 304 7.41 -0.89 36.12
C GLU A 304 7.04 -0.77 34.65
N VAL A 305 7.87 -1.30 33.73
CA VAL A 305 7.54 -1.37 32.29
C VAL A 305 6.24 -2.15 32.06
N LEU A 306 6.04 -3.27 32.75
CA LEU A 306 4.81 -4.05 32.66
C LEU A 306 3.59 -3.23 33.08
N GLN A 307 3.64 -2.59 34.26
CA GLN A 307 2.53 -1.78 34.79
C GLN A 307 2.25 -0.58 33.88
N PHE A 308 3.30 0.08 33.39
CA PHE A 308 3.20 1.17 32.42
C PHE A 308 2.48 0.71 31.14
N THR A 309 2.93 -0.39 30.56
CA THR A 309 2.39 -0.89 29.29
C THR A 309 0.91 -1.27 29.45
N GLN A 310 0.54 -1.92 30.55
CA GLN A 310 -0.85 -2.26 30.86
C GLN A 310 -1.73 -1.02 31.05
N PHE A 311 -1.22 -0.02 31.78
CA PHE A 311 -1.94 1.23 32.00
C PHE A 311 -2.15 2.01 30.70
N ALA A 312 -1.11 2.12 29.88
CA ALA A 312 -1.17 2.76 28.58
C ALA A 312 -2.12 2.02 27.61
N ALA A 313 -2.09 0.69 27.60
CA ALA A 313 -3.03 -0.13 26.82
C ALA A 313 -4.49 0.16 27.19
N ALA A 314 -4.81 0.24 28.48
CA ALA A 314 -6.17 0.60 28.94
C ALA A 314 -6.59 2.01 28.49
N GLY A 315 -5.66 2.97 28.49
CA GLY A 315 -5.89 4.31 27.95
C GLY A 315 -6.12 4.31 26.43
N ILE A 316 -5.34 3.51 25.69
CA ILE A 316 -5.47 3.34 24.23
C ILE A 316 -6.86 2.82 23.86
N GLU A 317 -7.37 1.83 24.59
CA GLU A 317 -8.73 1.28 24.36
C GLU A 317 -9.83 2.33 24.51
N GLN A 318 -9.63 3.33 25.38
CA GLN A 318 -10.59 4.41 25.57
C GLN A 318 -10.41 5.54 24.56
N ALA A 319 -9.18 5.76 24.09
CA ALA A 319 -8.83 6.90 23.25
C ALA A 319 -9.18 6.70 21.77
N PHE A 320 -9.00 5.49 21.25
CA PHE A 320 -9.11 5.21 19.81
C PHE A 320 -10.16 4.15 19.50
N GLU A 321 -10.90 4.38 18.41
CA GLU A 321 -11.87 3.41 17.87
C GLU A 321 -11.21 2.07 17.53
N LYS A 322 -11.98 0.97 17.57
CA LYS A 322 -11.46 -0.38 17.28
C LYS A 322 -10.95 -0.55 15.84
N SER A 323 -11.43 0.27 14.92
CA SER A 323 -10.99 0.31 13.51
C SER A 323 -9.58 0.87 13.34
N VAL A 324 -9.00 1.48 14.38
CA VAL A 324 -7.64 2.04 14.35
C VAL A 324 -6.65 1.01 14.87
N HIS A 325 -5.69 0.62 14.03
CA HIS A 325 -4.51 -0.15 14.43
C HIS A 325 -3.64 0.70 15.34
N VAL A 326 -3.26 0.19 16.51
CA VAL A 326 -2.43 0.96 17.45
C VAL A 326 -1.19 0.16 17.84
N ASN A 327 -0.02 0.75 17.59
CA ASN A 327 1.25 0.24 18.07
C ASN A 327 1.73 1.14 19.21
N LEU A 328 2.07 0.56 20.36
CA LEU A 328 2.74 1.25 21.46
C LEU A 328 4.10 0.61 21.68
N TYR A 329 5.15 1.37 21.40
CA TYR A 329 6.53 1.02 21.70
C TYR A 329 6.94 1.66 23.02
N VAL A 330 7.41 0.85 23.96
CA VAL A 330 7.94 1.30 25.26
C VAL A 330 9.44 1.06 25.26
N GLN A 331 10.22 2.11 25.46
CA GLN A 331 11.68 2.03 25.31
C GLN A 331 12.41 3.02 26.24
N THR A 332 13.70 2.80 26.46
CA THR A 332 14.61 3.88 26.87
C THR A 332 15.21 4.55 25.64
N ILE A 333 16.12 5.51 25.84
CA ILE A 333 16.89 6.10 24.74
C ILE A 333 17.67 5.03 23.94
N ASN A 334 18.07 3.93 24.59
CA ASN A 334 19.02 2.98 24.02
C ASN A 334 18.45 1.57 23.75
N GLN A 335 17.28 1.23 24.30
CA GLN A 335 16.77 -0.15 24.19
C GLN A 335 15.24 -0.23 24.23
N PRO A 336 14.64 -1.16 23.45
CA PRO A 336 13.23 -1.49 23.58
C PRO A 336 12.98 -2.25 24.89
N LEU A 337 11.87 -1.94 25.56
CA LEU A 337 11.49 -2.49 26.85
C LEU A 337 10.16 -3.23 26.84
N GLY A 338 9.21 -2.77 26.03
CA GLY A 338 7.95 -3.45 25.80
C GLY A 338 7.28 -3.01 24.51
N ILE A 339 6.27 -3.77 24.11
CA ILE A 339 5.40 -3.46 22.98
C ILE A 339 3.97 -3.86 23.32
N TYR A 340 3.02 -3.05 22.89
CA TYR A 340 1.60 -3.39 22.83
C TYR A 340 1.09 -3.13 21.42
N ILE A 341 0.44 -4.12 20.81
CA ILE A 341 -0.16 -4.02 19.48
C ILE A 341 -1.64 -4.29 19.63
N ARG A 342 -2.47 -3.35 19.19
CA ARG A 342 -3.91 -3.54 19.05
C ARG A 342 -4.27 -3.49 17.57
N PRO A 343 -4.42 -4.64 16.90
CA PRO A 343 -4.75 -4.64 15.50
C PRO A 343 -6.18 -4.14 15.28
N ALA A 344 -6.46 -3.56 14.11
CA ALA A 344 -7.82 -3.19 13.72
C ALA A 344 -8.74 -4.43 13.62
N ASN A 345 -8.17 -5.57 13.25
CA ASN A 345 -8.81 -6.87 13.18
C ASN A 345 -7.98 -7.91 13.95
N GLY A 346 -8.57 -8.53 14.97
CA GLY A 346 -7.90 -9.55 15.80
C GLY A 346 -7.81 -9.15 17.27
N GLU A 347 -7.05 -9.92 18.03
CA GLU A 347 -6.87 -9.70 19.48
C GLU A 347 -5.62 -8.85 19.76
N PRO A 348 -5.67 -7.95 20.75
CA PRO A 348 -4.49 -7.22 21.18
C PRO A 348 -3.41 -8.16 21.75
N TYR A 349 -2.15 -7.78 21.58
CA TYR A 349 -0.99 -8.49 22.09
C TYR A 349 -0.05 -7.55 22.84
N MET A 350 0.58 -8.06 23.90
CA MET A 350 1.56 -7.32 24.69
C MET A 350 2.79 -8.19 24.96
N HIS A 351 3.97 -7.60 24.88
CA HIS A 351 5.24 -8.23 25.22
C HIS A 351 6.13 -7.30 26.04
N ILE A 352 6.80 -7.86 27.04
CA ILE A 352 7.86 -7.17 27.79
C ILE A 352 9.18 -7.86 27.47
N TYR A 353 10.12 -7.09 26.91
CA TYR A 353 11.45 -7.59 26.58
C TYR A 353 12.19 -7.96 27.87
N ARG A 354 12.85 -9.13 27.85
CA ARG A 354 13.53 -9.70 29.02
C ARG A 354 15.01 -9.33 29.13
N LYS A 355 15.59 -8.78 28.07
CA LYS A 355 17.01 -8.44 27.98
C LYS A 355 17.20 -6.94 28.13
#